data_AF-A0A2N3I7F1-F1
#
_entry.id   AF-A0A2N3I7F1-F1
#
_cell.length_a   1.000
_cell.length_b   1.000
_cell.length_c   1.000
_cell.angle_alpha   90.00
_cell.angle_beta   90.00
_cell.angle_gamma   90.00
#
_symmetry.space_group_name_H-M   'P 1'
#
loop_
_entity.id
_entity.type
_entity.pdbx_description
1 polymer ?
#
loop_
_entity_poly.entity_id
_entity_poly.type
_entity_poly.pdbx_seq_one_letter_code
_entity_poly.pdbx_strand_id
1 'polypeptide(L)'
;MLISTITNKMKLLGKIYLIVVSLLSSACDPFHTKIGTEVSLYESLEKQESAFPDTLKVMTWNIKFGGGRIDFFFDCHGNRVIMEKSEVLDNMSMLSEKIREVNPDILFIQEADVNAKRSAFVDQVQYLLDNTDFNYAAYASQWKAKYIPSDGIGKMDSGNAILSKWKFTDAKRTPLPLIQSQNFIVRYFYLKRNILEINLEHKGEAIKLLTTHLSAYAKDDTKKIQLEILKNYVDSLNQKGQKFILGGDFNSLPPFSKQTSNFEDSACTDGDFEADNYSSETEWMMPFYESYTAAIPLEEFKQNNSKHFTHTTDKNGYWNRKVDYLFTNGHFVQNSGNTLQQWMQASDHAPIVVNYKF
;
A
#
# COMPACT_ATOMS: atom_id res chain seq x y z
N MET A 1 48.32 32.04 27.99
CA MET A 1 48.39 31.26 26.73
C MET A 1 48.00 29.79 26.94
N LEU A 2 48.39 29.11 28.02
CA LEU A 2 48.03 27.69 28.27
C LEU A 2 46.53 27.43 28.47
N ILE A 3 45.81 28.32 29.15
CA ILE A 3 44.41 28.08 29.55
C ILE A 3 43.45 28.08 28.35
N SER A 4 43.61 29.00 27.38
CA SER A 4 42.71 29.05 26.21
C SER A 4 42.89 27.86 25.27
N THR A 5 44.09 27.29 25.19
CA THR A 5 44.38 26.08 24.41
C THR A 5 43.69 24.84 24.99
N ILE A 6 43.56 24.76 26.32
CA ILE A 6 42.87 23.66 27.01
C ILE A 6 41.35 23.77 26.79
N THR A 7 40.78 24.97 26.89
CA THR A 7 39.33 25.19 26.70
C THR A 7 38.89 24.88 25.26
N ASN A 8 39.71 25.21 24.26
CA ASN A 8 39.42 24.88 22.86
C ASN A 8 39.53 23.38 22.56
N LYS A 9 40.50 22.67 23.16
CA LYS A 9 40.58 21.20 23.05
C LYS A 9 39.37 20.51 23.69
N MET A 10 38.90 20.98 24.86
CA MET A 10 37.71 20.42 25.51
C MET A 10 36.42 20.66 24.71
N LYS A 11 36.26 21.83 24.08
CA LYS A 11 35.13 22.10 23.16
C LYS A 11 35.18 21.23 21.90
N LEU A 12 36.37 20.98 21.35
CA LEU A 12 36.56 20.10 20.21
C LEU A 12 36.27 18.63 20.57
N LEU A 13 36.78 18.16 21.71
CA LEU A 13 36.49 16.82 22.25
C LEU A 13 35.00 16.64 22.56
N GLY A 14 34.33 17.66 23.11
CA GLY A 14 32.88 17.64 23.34
C GLY A 14 32.06 17.58 22.05
N LYS A 15 32.47 18.28 20.99
CA LYS A 15 31.86 18.18 19.66
C LYS A 15 32.09 16.81 19.02
N ILE A 16 33.31 16.27 19.11
CA ILE A 16 33.63 14.91 18.62
C ILE A 16 32.81 13.88 19.39
N TYR A 17 32.70 14.01 20.71
CA TYR A 17 31.87 13.13 21.53
C TYR A 17 30.39 13.19 21.16
N LEU A 18 29.83 14.39 20.96
CA LEU A 18 28.44 14.55 20.48
C LEU A 18 28.23 13.93 19.09
N ILE A 19 29.19 14.10 18.18
CA ILE A 19 29.14 13.48 16.85
C ILE A 19 29.23 11.96 16.96
N VAL A 20 30.14 11.43 17.79
CA VAL A 20 30.30 9.98 18.00
C VAL A 20 29.08 9.38 18.68
N VAL A 21 28.49 10.04 19.69
CA VAL A 21 27.24 9.60 20.33
C VAL A 21 26.07 9.70 19.35
N SER A 22 25.99 10.73 18.52
CA SER A 22 24.98 10.85 17.45
C SER A 22 25.16 9.79 16.35
N LEU A 23 26.39 9.38 16.06
CA LEU A 23 26.71 8.31 15.10
C LEU A 23 26.43 6.92 15.69
N LEU A 24 26.76 6.70 16.97
CA LEU A 24 26.49 5.44 17.69
C LEU A 24 25.00 5.25 17.96
N SER A 25 24.27 6.32 18.28
CA SER A 25 22.81 6.27 18.45
C SER A 25 22.09 6.07 17.12
N SER A 26 22.56 6.65 16.01
CA SER A 26 21.97 6.39 14.68
C SER A 26 22.24 4.97 14.16
N ALA A 27 23.30 4.30 14.62
CA ALA A 27 23.53 2.87 14.33
C ALA A 27 22.50 1.93 14.99
N CYS A 28 21.93 2.32 16.14
CA CYS A 28 21.04 1.48 16.96
C CYS A 28 19.55 1.56 16.60
N ASP A 29 19.15 2.29 15.54
CA ASP A 29 17.74 2.46 15.15
C ASP A 29 16.81 2.81 16.34
N PRO A 30 17.04 3.94 17.02
CA PRO A 30 16.39 4.27 18.30
C PRO A 30 14.87 4.45 18.17
N PHE A 31 14.39 4.77 16.97
CA PHE A 31 12.97 4.91 16.67
C PHE A 31 12.36 3.64 16.10
N HIS A 32 13.10 2.53 15.99
CA HIS A 32 12.65 1.25 15.45
C HIS A 32 12.01 1.41 14.06
N THR A 33 12.71 2.10 13.16
CA THR A 33 12.26 2.35 11.79
C THR A 33 12.68 1.26 10.80
N LYS A 34 13.62 0.40 11.18
CA LYS A 34 14.01 -0.77 10.39
C LYS A 34 12.87 -1.78 10.39
N ILE A 35 12.51 -2.25 9.21
CA ILE A 35 11.49 -3.28 9.01
C ILE A 35 12.18 -4.48 8.35
N GLY A 36 12.24 -5.60 9.06
CA GLY A 36 12.80 -6.86 8.58
C GLY A 36 11.86 -7.59 7.61
N THR A 37 11.97 -8.92 7.55
CA THR A 37 11.11 -9.79 6.73
C THR A 37 9.86 -10.28 7.46
N GLU A 38 9.61 -9.76 8.66
CA GLU A 38 8.50 -10.14 9.54
C GLU A 38 7.14 -9.93 8.86
N VAL A 39 6.25 -10.89 9.08
CA VAL A 39 4.84 -10.83 8.71
C VAL A 39 4.03 -11.19 9.95
N SER A 40 3.06 -10.35 10.31
CA SER A 40 2.14 -10.62 11.40
C SER A 40 0.95 -11.43 10.86
N LEU A 41 0.64 -12.54 11.51
CA LEU A 41 -0.51 -13.39 11.20
C LEU A 41 -1.65 -13.09 12.17
N TYR A 42 -2.86 -12.99 11.64
CA TYR A 42 -4.08 -12.71 12.37
C TYR A 42 -5.10 -13.81 12.10
N GLU A 43 -5.96 -14.02 13.08
CA GLU A 43 -7.14 -14.87 12.96
C GLU A 43 -8.35 -14.08 13.48
N SER A 44 -9.51 -14.26 12.83
CA SER A 44 -10.76 -13.74 13.35
C SER A 44 -11.09 -14.38 14.70
N LEU A 45 -11.69 -13.61 15.60
CA LEU A 45 -12.17 -14.09 16.90
C LEU A 45 -13.21 -15.21 16.73
N GLU A 46 -14.07 -15.08 15.72
CA GLU A 46 -15.12 -16.05 15.40
C GLU A 46 -14.95 -16.53 13.95
N LYS A 47 -14.38 -17.72 13.77
CA LYS A 47 -14.17 -18.27 12.44
C LYS A 47 -15.46 -18.79 11.84
N GLN A 48 -15.73 -18.41 10.61
CA GLN A 48 -16.85 -18.92 9.82
C GLN A 48 -16.38 -20.04 8.89
N GLU A 49 -17.09 -21.17 8.87
CA GLU A 49 -16.82 -22.17 7.84
C GLU A 49 -17.32 -21.68 6.48
N SER A 50 -16.44 -21.70 5.48
CA SER A 50 -16.77 -21.37 4.09
C SER A 50 -16.32 -22.51 3.19
N ALA A 51 -17.24 -23.06 2.40
CA ALA A 51 -16.90 -24.00 1.36
C ALA A 51 -16.00 -23.33 0.33
N PHE A 52 -14.95 -24.01 -0.13
CA PHE A 52 -14.09 -23.48 -1.18
C PHE A 52 -14.85 -23.45 -2.52
N PRO A 53 -14.99 -22.29 -3.17
CA PRO A 53 -15.80 -22.15 -4.38
C PRO A 53 -15.05 -22.61 -5.63
N ASP A 54 -15.78 -22.83 -6.73
CA ASP A 54 -15.18 -23.11 -8.05
C ASP A 54 -14.44 -21.89 -8.64
N THR A 55 -14.81 -20.69 -8.19
CA THR A 55 -14.15 -19.43 -8.54
C THR A 55 -13.91 -18.59 -7.30
N LEU A 56 -12.71 -18.06 -7.12
CA LEU A 56 -12.38 -17.13 -6.05
C LEU A 56 -12.76 -15.70 -6.45
N LYS A 57 -13.58 -15.03 -5.66
CA LYS A 57 -13.81 -13.59 -5.79
C LYS A 57 -12.66 -12.84 -5.10
N VAL A 58 -11.90 -12.08 -5.87
CA VAL A 58 -10.71 -11.36 -5.38
C VAL A 58 -10.96 -9.87 -5.47
N MET A 59 -10.61 -9.16 -4.40
CA MET A 59 -10.74 -7.72 -4.29
C MET A 59 -9.40 -7.09 -3.91
N THR A 60 -9.09 -5.91 -4.44
CA THR A 60 -8.01 -5.05 -3.92
C THR A 60 -8.55 -3.68 -3.55
N TRP A 61 -8.09 -3.14 -2.44
CA TRP A 61 -8.51 -1.83 -1.96
C TRP A 61 -7.44 -1.14 -1.10
N ASN A 62 -6.97 0.03 -1.52
CA ASN A 62 -6.34 0.98 -0.61
C ASN A 62 -7.42 1.61 0.28
N ILE A 63 -7.33 1.38 1.60
CA ILE A 63 -8.37 1.80 2.56
C ILE A 63 -8.10 3.16 3.21
N LYS A 64 -7.09 3.89 2.73
CA LYS A 64 -6.67 5.20 3.24
C LYS A 64 -6.59 5.21 4.76
N PHE A 65 -6.01 4.17 5.38
CA PHE A 65 -5.88 4.03 6.84
C PHE A 65 -7.16 4.35 7.61
N GLY A 66 -8.33 3.98 7.08
CA GLY A 66 -9.63 4.27 7.69
C GLY A 66 -9.98 5.77 7.73
N GLY A 67 -9.41 6.55 6.81
CA GLY A 67 -9.56 8.01 6.71
C GLY A 67 -10.76 8.47 5.89
N GLY A 68 -11.41 7.56 5.15
CA GLY A 68 -12.55 7.90 4.29
C GLY A 68 -12.20 9.07 3.36
N ARG A 69 -12.93 10.19 3.51
CA ARG A 69 -12.73 11.43 2.74
C ARG A 69 -12.29 12.62 3.58
N ILE A 70 -11.62 12.35 4.71
CA ILE A 70 -11.00 13.37 5.53
C ILE A 70 -9.79 13.95 4.79
N ASP A 71 -9.67 15.28 4.76
CA ASP A 71 -8.55 15.98 4.09
C ASP A 71 -7.31 16.01 4.99
N PHE A 72 -6.33 15.16 4.67
CA PHE A 72 -5.06 15.12 5.38
C PHE A 72 -4.06 16.14 4.85
N PHE A 73 -3.11 16.52 5.71
CA PHE A 73 -2.09 17.52 5.38
C PHE A 73 -1.24 17.15 4.16
N PHE A 74 -0.96 15.86 3.95
CA PHE A 74 -0.16 15.38 2.82
C PHE A 74 -0.95 15.32 1.50
N ASP A 75 -2.28 15.43 1.54
CA ASP A 75 -3.13 15.58 0.35
C ASP A 75 -3.22 17.04 -0.10
N CYS A 76 -2.72 17.99 0.71
CA CYS A 76 -2.78 19.44 0.51
C CYS A 76 -4.20 20.04 0.42
N HIS A 77 -5.25 19.24 0.64
CA HIS A 77 -6.64 19.70 0.75
C HIS A 77 -7.04 20.15 2.17
N GLY A 78 -6.21 19.84 3.18
CA GLY A 78 -6.50 20.12 4.59
C GLY A 78 -5.26 20.17 5.46
N ASN A 79 -5.44 20.21 6.78
CA ASN A 79 -4.36 20.23 7.77
C ASN A 79 -4.48 19.09 8.80
N ARG A 80 -5.38 18.12 8.57
CA ARG A 80 -5.59 16.99 9.48
C ARG A 80 -4.38 16.08 9.46
N VAL A 81 -3.99 15.62 10.65
CA VAL A 81 -2.89 14.65 10.84
C VAL A 81 -3.36 13.43 11.63
N ILE A 82 -4.20 13.66 12.65
CA ILE A 82 -4.66 12.64 13.60
C ILE A 82 -6.18 12.65 13.56
N MET A 83 -6.81 11.48 13.43
CA MET A 83 -8.24 11.29 13.57
C MET A 83 -8.63 11.01 15.03
N GLU A 84 -9.86 11.35 15.35
CA GLU A 84 -10.54 10.84 16.53
C GLU A 84 -10.89 9.36 16.35
N LYS A 85 -10.98 8.62 17.46
CA LYS A 85 -11.30 7.20 17.41
C LYS A 85 -12.68 6.93 16.78
N SER A 86 -13.66 7.79 17.04
CA SER A 86 -15.00 7.71 16.44
C SER A 86 -14.94 7.81 14.92
N GLU A 87 -14.22 8.79 14.37
CA GLU A 87 -14.05 8.94 12.92
C GLU A 87 -13.46 7.69 12.28
N VAL A 88 -12.42 7.11 12.89
CA VAL A 88 -11.81 5.88 12.40
C VAL A 88 -12.81 4.74 12.44
N LEU A 89 -13.55 4.55 13.53
CA LEU A 89 -14.52 3.47 13.66
C LEU A 89 -15.71 3.63 12.69
N ASP A 90 -16.19 4.84 12.45
CA ASP A 90 -17.27 5.12 11.50
C ASP A 90 -16.83 4.78 10.08
N ASN A 91 -15.63 5.21 9.68
CA ASN A 91 -15.05 4.88 8.38
C ASN A 91 -14.78 3.37 8.23
N MET A 92 -14.23 2.73 9.26
CA MET A 92 -13.99 1.28 9.28
C MET A 92 -15.31 0.48 9.24
N SER A 93 -16.36 0.97 9.88
CA SER A 93 -17.71 0.40 9.78
C SER A 93 -18.21 0.45 8.34
N MET A 94 -18.12 1.60 7.68
CA MET A 94 -18.49 1.74 6.26
C MET A 94 -17.68 0.80 5.35
N LEU A 95 -16.36 0.74 5.54
CA LEU A 95 -15.49 -0.19 4.80
C LEU A 95 -15.94 -1.64 4.99
N SER A 96 -16.18 -2.07 6.24
CA SER A 96 -16.64 -3.42 6.56
C SER A 96 -17.98 -3.74 5.91
N GLU A 97 -18.92 -2.79 5.89
CA GLU A 97 -20.21 -2.92 5.21
C GLU A 97 -20.04 -3.16 3.72
N LYS A 98 -19.21 -2.35 3.04
CA LYS A 98 -18.99 -2.50 1.60
C LYS A 98 -18.23 -3.78 1.26
N ILE A 99 -17.31 -4.21 2.11
CA ILE A 99 -16.65 -5.51 1.97
C ILE A 99 -17.67 -6.65 2.11
N ARG A 100 -18.59 -6.59 3.08
CA ARG A 100 -19.66 -7.60 3.23
C ARG A 100 -20.65 -7.58 2.05
N GLU A 101 -20.95 -6.43 1.47
CA GLU A 101 -21.79 -6.33 0.26
C GLU A 101 -21.18 -7.08 -0.93
N VAL A 102 -19.86 -6.96 -1.15
CA VAL A 102 -19.17 -7.70 -2.21
C VAL A 102 -18.92 -9.16 -1.82
N ASN A 103 -18.69 -9.41 -0.54
CA ASN A 103 -18.27 -10.70 0.03
C ASN A 103 -17.12 -11.35 -0.77
N PRO A 104 -15.94 -10.71 -0.84
CA PRO A 104 -14.76 -11.28 -1.49
C PRO A 104 -14.23 -12.48 -0.71
N ASP A 105 -13.62 -13.43 -1.42
CA ASP A 105 -12.97 -14.60 -0.85
C ASP A 105 -11.52 -14.31 -0.45
N ILE A 106 -10.89 -13.38 -1.17
CA ILE A 106 -9.56 -12.83 -0.90
C ILE A 106 -9.62 -11.30 -1.02
N LEU A 107 -9.06 -10.59 -0.05
CA LEU A 107 -8.95 -9.12 -0.08
C LEU A 107 -7.50 -8.68 0.12
N PHE A 108 -6.98 -7.92 -0.85
CA PHE A 108 -5.71 -7.22 -0.76
C PHE A 108 -5.94 -5.80 -0.25
N ILE A 109 -5.26 -5.45 0.83
CA ILE A 109 -5.40 -4.15 1.48
C ILE A 109 -4.07 -3.41 1.42
N GLN A 110 -4.14 -2.12 1.06
CA GLN A 110 -3.04 -1.18 1.21
C GLN A 110 -3.41 -0.10 2.24
N GLU A 111 -2.40 0.45 2.89
CA GLU A 111 -2.55 1.49 3.94
C GLU A 111 -3.39 1.06 5.14
N ALA A 112 -3.28 -0.19 5.58
CA ALA A 112 -3.87 -0.59 6.86
C ALA A 112 -2.99 -0.13 8.02
N ASP A 113 -3.55 0.64 8.96
CA ASP A 113 -2.89 0.98 10.21
C ASP A 113 -3.25 -0.04 11.31
N VAL A 114 -2.26 -0.44 12.12
CA VAL A 114 -2.49 -1.39 13.25
C VAL A 114 -2.15 -0.80 14.62
N ASN A 115 -1.22 0.15 14.68
CA ASN A 115 -0.77 0.78 15.93
C ASN A 115 -0.25 2.19 15.68
N ALA A 116 -0.95 2.92 14.81
CA ALA A 116 -0.59 4.26 14.41
C ALA A 116 -1.39 5.31 15.18
N LYS A 117 -0.70 6.38 15.60
CA LYS A 117 -1.31 7.50 16.31
C LYS A 117 -2.34 8.21 15.42
N ARG A 118 -2.09 8.31 14.11
CA ARG A 118 -2.98 9.02 13.17
C ARG A 118 -4.39 8.42 13.08
N SER A 119 -4.52 7.13 13.37
CA SER A 119 -5.76 6.35 13.32
C SER A 119 -6.19 5.89 14.71
N ALA A 120 -5.85 6.67 15.75
CA ALA A 120 -6.23 6.43 17.12
C ALA A 120 -5.89 5.01 17.65
N PHE A 121 -4.81 4.41 17.13
CA PHE A 121 -4.34 3.07 17.48
C PHE A 121 -5.37 1.95 17.26
N VAL A 122 -6.32 2.16 16.36
CA VAL A 122 -7.24 1.09 15.93
C VAL A 122 -6.46 0.06 15.13
N ASP A 123 -6.62 -1.21 15.48
CA ASP A 123 -6.09 -2.32 14.67
C ASP A 123 -7.05 -2.59 13.51
N GLN A 124 -6.75 -2.00 12.35
CA GLN A 124 -7.66 -2.05 11.20
C GLN A 124 -7.70 -3.43 10.55
N VAL A 125 -6.63 -4.22 10.66
CA VAL A 125 -6.59 -5.60 10.15
C VAL A 125 -7.49 -6.48 11.00
N GLN A 126 -7.34 -6.44 12.32
CA GLN A 126 -8.20 -7.19 13.23
C GLN A 126 -9.66 -6.72 13.13
N TYR A 127 -9.90 -5.40 13.07
CA TYR A 127 -11.25 -4.86 12.92
C TYR A 127 -11.98 -5.44 11.71
N LEU A 128 -11.31 -5.53 10.56
CA LEU A 128 -11.92 -6.08 9.35
C LEU A 128 -12.18 -7.58 9.48
N LEU A 129 -11.27 -8.36 10.09
CA LEU A 129 -11.52 -9.78 10.36
C LEU A 129 -12.75 -10.00 11.24
N ASP A 130 -12.91 -9.18 12.28
CA ASP A 130 -13.99 -9.34 13.25
C ASP A 130 -15.35 -8.80 12.74
N ASN A 131 -15.34 -8.03 11.64
CA ASN A 131 -16.54 -7.41 11.07
C ASN A 131 -16.82 -7.86 9.63
N THR A 132 -16.19 -8.94 9.15
CA THR A 132 -16.44 -9.52 7.82
C THR A 132 -16.36 -11.05 7.88
N ASP A 133 -16.54 -11.72 6.75
CA ASP A 133 -16.50 -13.20 6.68
C ASP A 133 -15.07 -13.77 6.56
N PHE A 134 -14.04 -12.92 6.71
CA PHE A 134 -12.65 -13.34 6.64
C PHE A 134 -12.18 -13.99 7.95
N ASN A 135 -11.38 -15.04 7.84
CA ASN A 135 -10.91 -15.82 8.98
C ASN A 135 -9.44 -15.61 9.31
N TYR A 136 -8.63 -15.28 8.30
CA TYR A 136 -7.18 -15.22 8.40
C TYR A 136 -6.66 -13.98 7.71
N ALA A 137 -5.64 -13.34 8.27
CA ALA A 137 -4.91 -12.28 7.57
C ALA A 137 -3.40 -12.38 7.77
N ALA A 138 -2.66 -11.96 6.75
CA ALA A 138 -1.25 -11.64 6.84
C ALA A 138 -1.08 -10.13 6.71
N TYR A 139 -0.20 -9.53 7.52
CA TYR A 139 0.10 -8.11 7.52
C TYR A 139 1.61 -7.87 7.49
N ALA A 140 2.05 -6.94 6.65
CA ALA A 140 3.43 -6.52 6.56
C ALA A 140 3.55 -5.00 6.60
N SER A 141 4.22 -4.48 7.63
CA SER A 141 4.48 -3.05 7.76
C SER A 141 5.28 -2.51 6.56
N GLN A 142 4.87 -1.35 6.07
CA GLN A 142 5.62 -0.50 5.13
C GLN A 142 6.03 0.83 5.76
N TRP A 143 5.41 1.24 6.86
CA TRP A 143 5.78 2.44 7.60
C TRP A 143 5.75 2.14 9.09
N LYS A 144 6.90 2.19 9.76
CA LYS A 144 7.01 1.82 11.17
C LYS A 144 7.96 2.75 11.89
N ALA A 145 7.55 3.26 13.03
CA ALA A 145 8.39 3.99 13.96
C ALA A 145 7.71 4.09 15.33
N LYS A 146 8.49 4.03 16.42
CA LYS A 146 8.00 4.36 17.76
C LYS A 146 7.51 5.81 17.84
N TYR A 147 8.17 6.71 17.12
CA TYR A 147 7.80 8.12 17.05
C TYR A 147 8.42 8.79 15.81
N ILE A 148 7.59 9.38 14.96
CA ILE A 148 7.99 10.22 13.82
C ILE A 148 7.90 11.69 14.27
N PRO A 149 9.03 12.42 14.32
CA PRO A 149 9.06 13.80 14.80
C PRO A 149 8.75 14.80 13.67
N SER A 150 7.70 14.54 12.88
CA SER A 150 7.26 15.41 11.78
C SER A 150 5.74 15.56 11.83
N ASP A 151 5.26 16.78 11.60
CA ASP A 151 3.85 17.13 11.36
C ASP A 151 2.83 16.64 12.41
N GLY A 152 3.29 16.20 13.58
CA GLY A 152 2.44 15.60 14.62
C GLY A 152 2.11 14.12 14.45
N ILE A 153 2.67 13.46 13.40
CA ILE A 153 2.42 12.05 13.03
C ILE A 153 2.64 11.10 14.22
N GLY A 154 3.77 11.23 14.92
CA GLY A 154 4.06 10.42 16.10
C GLY A 154 4.22 8.93 15.79
N LYS A 155 3.68 8.04 16.64
CA LYS A 155 3.84 6.59 16.48
C LYS A 155 3.17 6.08 15.22
N MET A 156 3.83 5.17 14.52
CA MET A 156 3.36 4.65 13.24
C MET A 156 3.61 3.14 13.11
N ASP A 157 2.58 2.43 12.66
CA ASP A 157 2.68 1.09 12.08
C ASP A 157 1.55 0.98 11.04
N SER A 158 1.93 1.13 9.77
CA SER A 158 1.05 1.05 8.60
C SER A 158 1.64 0.09 7.57
N GLY A 159 0.81 -0.64 6.84
CA GLY A 159 1.24 -1.76 6.02
C GLY A 159 0.25 -2.19 4.95
N ASN A 160 0.60 -3.31 4.32
CA ASN A 160 -0.28 -4.03 3.42
C ASN A 160 -0.79 -5.29 4.13
N ALA A 161 -2.00 -5.73 3.80
CA ALA A 161 -2.56 -6.97 4.32
C ALA A 161 -3.20 -7.82 3.22
N ILE A 162 -3.22 -9.14 3.44
CA ILE A 162 -3.99 -10.09 2.65
C ILE A 162 -4.95 -10.79 3.60
N LEU A 163 -6.25 -10.64 3.37
CA LEU A 163 -7.32 -11.30 4.13
C LEU A 163 -7.86 -12.46 3.30
N SER A 164 -8.15 -13.58 3.97
CA SER A 164 -8.60 -14.83 3.35
C SER A 164 -9.63 -15.54 4.22
N LYS A 165 -10.64 -16.13 3.58
CA LYS A 165 -11.60 -17.02 4.27
C LYS A 165 -10.96 -18.33 4.70
N TRP A 166 -9.89 -18.76 4.03
CA TRP A 166 -9.19 -20.01 4.34
C TRP A 166 -7.77 -19.77 4.85
N LYS A 167 -7.29 -20.77 5.58
CA LYS A 167 -5.92 -20.78 6.08
C LYS A 167 -4.94 -20.83 4.90
N PHE A 168 -3.84 -20.12 5.04
CA PHE A 168 -2.75 -20.05 4.07
C PHE A 168 -1.42 -20.36 4.76
N THR A 169 -0.36 -20.54 3.96
CA THR A 169 1.01 -20.79 4.42
C THR A 169 1.99 -19.78 3.85
N ASP A 170 3.24 -19.86 4.31
CA ASP A 170 4.41 -19.21 3.70
C ASP A 170 4.28 -17.69 3.50
N ALA A 171 3.69 -17.03 4.51
CA ALA A 171 3.55 -15.58 4.50
C ALA A 171 4.93 -14.91 4.50
N LYS A 172 5.19 -14.06 3.51
CA LYS A 172 6.52 -13.49 3.25
C LYS A 172 6.43 -12.00 2.91
N ARG A 173 7.28 -11.21 3.57
CA ARG A 173 7.53 -9.80 3.22
C ARG A 173 8.83 -9.68 2.43
N THR A 174 8.76 -9.15 1.22
CA THR A 174 9.92 -8.80 0.40
C THR A 174 10.07 -7.28 0.35
N PRO A 175 11.12 -6.69 0.96
CA PRO A 175 11.32 -5.24 0.94
C PRO A 175 11.66 -4.73 -0.47
N LEU A 176 11.19 -3.53 -0.78
CA LEU A 176 11.51 -2.81 -2.01
C LEU A 176 12.50 -1.66 -1.74
N PRO A 177 13.26 -1.21 -2.77
CA PRO A 177 14.21 -0.12 -2.61
C PRO A 177 13.57 1.18 -2.10
N LEU A 178 14.33 1.89 -1.26
CA LEU A 178 13.94 3.20 -0.73
C LEU A 178 14.15 4.30 -1.77
N ILE A 179 13.39 5.39 -1.66
CA ILE A 179 13.57 6.59 -2.48
C ILE A 179 14.94 7.20 -2.17
N GLN A 180 15.83 7.27 -3.15
CA GLN A 180 17.23 7.67 -2.95
C GLN A 180 17.43 9.18 -2.94
N SER A 181 16.58 9.91 -3.67
CA SER A 181 16.51 11.37 -3.75
C SER A 181 16.08 12.02 -2.44
N GLN A 182 15.44 11.28 -1.53
CA GLN A 182 15.14 11.76 -0.18
C GLN A 182 16.42 11.90 0.65
N ASN A 183 16.49 12.99 1.42
CA ASN A 183 17.56 13.14 2.40
C ASN A 183 17.49 12.00 3.45
N PHE A 184 18.63 11.70 4.06
CA PHE A 184 18.75 10.52 4.91
C PHE A 184 17.83 10.53 6.15
N ILE A 185 17.46 11.70 6.67
CA ILE A 185 16.58 11.84 7.85
C ILE A 185 15.14 11.50 7.44
N VAL A 186 14.66 12.12 6.35
CA VAL A 186 13.34 11.81 5.78
C VAL A 186 13.28 10.32 5.48
N ARG A 187 14.21 9.80 4.68
CA ARG A 187 14.26 8.38 4.31
C ARG A 187 14.30 7.43 5.51
N TYR A 188 14.94 7.82 6.61
CA TYR A 188 14.98 7.02 7.84
C TYR A 188 13.60 6.85 8.46
N PHE A 189 12.78 7.90 8.48
CA PHE A 189 11.40 7.87 9.00
C PHE A 189 10.34 7.52 7.94
N TYR A 190 10.67 7.52 6.66
CA TYR A 190 9.70 7.35 5.57
C TYR A 190 9.36 5.89 5.25
N LEU A 191 8.46 5.75 4.29
CA LEU A 191 7.92 4.50 3.76
C LEU A 191 9.03 3.57 3.24
N LYS A 192 8.91 2.29 3.58
CA LYS A 192 9.76 1.16 3.20
C LYS A 192 8.86 0.12 2.53
N ARG A 193 8.45 0.41 1.29
CA ARG A 193 7.51 -0.38 0.49
C ARG A 193 7.91 -1.86 0.44
N ASN A 194 6.94 -2.74 0.23
CA ASN A 194 7.17 -4.18 0.21
C ASN A 194 6.15 -4.91 -0.67
N ILE A 195 6.52 -6.12 -1.09
CA ILE A 195 5.62 -7.14 -1.60
C ILE A 195 5.28 -8.08 -0.44
N LEU A 196 4.00 -8.20 -0.12
CA LEU A 196 3.48 -9.22 0.79
C LEU A 196 2.95 -10.39 -0.04
N GLU A 197 3.39 -11.61 0.27
CA GLU A 197 2.99 -12.84 -0.39
C GLU A 197 2.44 -13.83 0.64
N ILE A 198 1.40 -14.58 0.29
CA ILE A 198 0.97 -15.81 0.97
C ILE A 198 0.76 -16.94 -0.05
N ASN A 199 0.72 -18.18 0.42
CA ASN A 199 0.36 -19.35 -0.39
C ASN A 199 -1.00 -19.90 0.05
N LEU A 200 -1.99 -19.86 -0.84
CA LEU A 200 -3.29 -20.49 -0.64
C LEU A 200 -3.33 -21.81 -1.39
N GLU A 201 -3.69 -22.89 -0.71
CA GLU A 201 -3.76 -24.23 -1.30
C GLU A 201 -5.16 -24.83 -1.15
N HIS A 202 -5.65 -25.44 -2.22
CA HIS A 202 -6.90 -26.20 -2.22
C HIS A 202 -6.76 -27.44 -3.10
N LYS A 203 -7.12 -28.62 -2.56
CA LYS A 203 -7.07 -29.92 -3.27
C LYS A 203 -5.73 -30.23 -3.97
N GLY A 204 -4.62 -29.76 -3.41
CA GLY A 204 -3.27 -29.96 -3.95
C GLY A 204 -2.86 -28.95 -5.03
N GLU A 205 -3.74 -28.01 -5.38
CA GLU A 205 -3.42 -26.87 -6.24
C GLU A 205 -3.11 -25.64 -5.38
N ALA A 206 -1.97 -25.00 -5.65
CA ALA A 206 -1.48 -23.87 -4.88
C ALA A 206 -1.42 -22.60 -5.73
N ILE A 207 -1.82 -21.48 -5.13
CA ILE A 207 -1.76 -20.15 -5.73
C ILE A 207 -1.05 -19.17 -4.80
N LYS A 208 -0.11 -18.41 -5.38
CA LYS A 208 0.53 -17.29 -4.70
C LYS A 208 -0.36 -16.07 -4.75
N LEU A 209 -0.67 -15.50 -3.60
CA LEU A 209 -1.43 -14.26 -3.50
C LEU A 209 -0.47 -13.16 -3.08
N LEU A 210 -0.35 -12.12 -3.90
CA LEU A 210 0.61 -11.05 -3.70
C LEU A 210 -0.08 -9.70 -3.65
N THR A 211 0.33 -8.88 -2.70
CA THR A 211 -0.04 -7.47 -2.67
C THR A 211 1.13 -6.53 -2.47
N THR A 212 1.01 -5.34 -3.01
CA THR A 212 2.02 -4.29 -2.91
C THR A 212 1.37 -2.91 -2.87
N HIS A 213 2.11 -1.93 -2.37
CA HIS A 213 1.81 -0.51 -2.53
C HIS A 213 3.13 0.16 -2.93
N LEU A 214 3.24 0.63 -4.17
CA LEU A 214 4.48 1.22 -4.71
C LEU A 214 4.60 2.71 -4.36
N SER A 215 5.79 3.27 -4.51
CA SER A 215 6.05 4.68 -4.23
C SER A 215 5.28 5.62 -5.19
N ALA A 216 4.70 6.71 -4.67
CA ALA A 216 4.07 7.76 -5.46
C ALA A 216 5.01 8.96 -5.71
N TYR A 217 5.61 9.48 -4.63
CA TYR A 217 6.38 10.73 -4.61
C TYR A 217 7.90 10.50 -4.71
N ALA A 218 8.38 9.89 -5.81
CA ALA A 218 9.82 9.75 -6.06
C ALA A 218 10.26 10.65 -7.22
N LYS A 219 11.31 11.45 -6.99
CA LYS A 219 11.93 12.32 -8.02
C LYS A 219 13.11 11.64 -8.74
N ASP A 220 13.35 10.37 -8.44
CA ASP A 220 14.38 9.53 -9.03
C ASP A 220 13.74 8.28 -9.66
N ASP A 221 14.56 7.36 -10.16
CA ASP A 221 14.10 6.14 -10.82
C ASP A 221 13.47 5.09 -9.87
N THR A 222 13.27 5.40 -8.58
CA THR A 222 12.80 4.41 -7.60
C THR A 222 11.47 3.78 -8.00
N LYS A 223 10.51 4.55 -8.52
CA LYS A 223 9.22 4.00 -8.98
C LYS A 223 9.42 2.92 -10.04
N LYS A 224 10.20 3.24 -11.07
CA LYS A 224 10.53 2.32 -12.16
C LYS A 224 11.27 1.08 -11.66
N ILE A 225 12.28 1.27 -10.81
CA ILE A 225 13.04 0.16 -10.22
C ILE A 225 12.13 -0.77 -9.39
N GLN A 226 11.19 -0.20 -8.62
CA GLN A 226 10.23 -1.01 -7.87
C GLN A 226 9.30 -1.83 -8.78
N LEU A 227 8.80 -1.22 -9.87
CA LEU A 227 8.01 -1.93 -10.88
C LEU A 227 8.80 -3.04 -11.56
N GLU A 228 10.06 -2.79 -11.93
CA GLU A 228 10.95 -3.78 -12.54
C GLU A 228 11.23 -4.95 -11.59
N ILE A 229 11.50 -4.69 -10.31
CA ILE A 229 11.67 -5.74 -9.29
C ILE A 229 10.40 -6.57 -9.15
N LEU A 230 9.23 -5.92 -9.07
CA LEU A 230 7.94 -6.61 -8.96
C LEU A 230 7.68 -7.48 -10.20
N LYS A 231 7.91 -6.94 -11.41
CA LYS A 231 7.75 -7.65 -12.68
C LYS A 231 8.66 -8.88 -12.74
N ASN A 232 9.95 -8.69 -12.44
CA ASN A 232 10.93 -9.79 -12.41
C ASN A 232 10.55 -10.86 -11.38
N TYR A 233 9.98 -10.46 -10.24
CA TYR A 233 9.52 -11.41 -9.23
C TYR A 233 8.38 -12.29 -9.75
N VAL A 234 7.32 -11.71 -10.32
CA VAL A 234 6.20 -12.48 -10.87
C VAL A 234 6.57 -13.26 -12.14
N ASP A 235 7.52 -12.75 -12.94
CA ASP A 235 8.09 -13.49 -14.08
C ASP A 235 8.81 -14.75 -13.61
N SER A 236 9.54 -14.68 -12.49
CA SER A 236 10.16 -15.86 -11.88
C SER A 236 9.12 -16.88 -11.42
N LEU A 237 8.00 -16.45 -10.83
CA LEU A 237 6.90 -17.34 -10.45
C LEU A 237 6.30 -18.01 -11.69
N ASN A 238 6.04 -17.24 -12.73
CA ASN A 238 5.49 -17.73 -13.99
C ASN A 238 6.41 -18.76 -14.66
N GLN A 239 7.71 -18.49 -14.74
CA GLN A 239 8.71 -19.41 -15.29
C GLN A 239 8.80 -20.73 -14.51
N LYS A 240 8.54 -20.70 -13.20
CA LYS A 240 8.46 -21.89 -12.34
C LYS A 240 7.12 -22.61 -12.43
N GLY A 241 6.19 -22.15 -13.27
CA GLY A 241 4.84 -22.70 -13.38
C GLY A 241 3.96 -22.42 -12.16
N GLN A 242 4.36 -21.49 -11.28
CA GLN A 242 3.58 -21.15 -10.09
C GLN A 242 2.47 -20.18 -10.46
N LYS A 243 1.22 -20.53 -10.13
CA LYS A 243 0.07 -19.66 -10.32
C LYS A 243 0.12 -18.52 -9.32
N PHE A 244 -0.25 -17.31 -9.75
CA PHE A 244 -0.33 -16.16 -8.87
C PHE A 244 -1.49 -15.23 -9.18
N ILE A 245 -1.92 -14.48 -8.17
CA ILE A 245 -2.72 -13.26 -8.32
C ILE A 245 -1.97 -12.14 -7.61
N LEU A 246 -1.70 -11.07 -8.34
CA LEU A 246 -1.01 -9.88 -7.87
C LEU A 246 -1.99 -8.71 -7.88
N GLY A 247 -2.13 -7.98 -6.78
CA GLY A 247 -2.90 -6.74 -6.79
C GLY A 247 -2.50 -5.71 -5.76
N GLY A 248 -2.94 -4.48 -5.98
CA GLY A 248 -2.68 -3.36 -5.08
C GLY A 248 -2.54 -2.04 -5.81
N ASP A 249 -2.02 -1.05 -5.10
CA ASP A 249 -1.78 0.29 -5.59
C ASP A 249 -0.36 0.41 -6.16
N PHE A 250 -0.26 0.58 -7.47
CA PHE A 250 1.01 0.65 -8.17
C PHE A 250 1.49 2.10 -8.32
N ASN A 251 0.66 3.10 -7.98
CA ASN A 251 0.95 4.51 -8.17
C ASN A 251 1.46 4.87 -9.58
N SER A 252 0.99 4.12 -10.59
CA SER A 252 1.35 4.31 -12.00
C SER A 252 0.13 4.13 -12.88
N LEU A 253 0.07 4.93 -13.94
CA LEU A 253 -1.05 4.93 -14.88
C LEU A 253 -0.98 3.74 -15.85
N PRO A 254 -2.11 3.25 -16.35
CA PRO A 254 -2.10 2.29 -17.45
C PRO A 254 -1.60 2.96 -18.73
N PRO A 255 -1.03 2.18 -19.67
CA PRO A 255 -0.82 2.66 -21.03
C PRO A 255 -2.14 3.16 -21.63
N PHE A 256 -2.06 4.10 -22.57
CA PHE A 256 -3.21 4.75 -23.20
C PHE A 256 -4.10 5.58 -22.27
N SER A 257 -3.58 6.02 -21.12
CA SER A 257 -4.23 7.05 -20.30
C SER A 257 -4.27 8.38 -21.05
N LYS A 258 -5.47 8.96 -21.21
CA LYS A 258 -5.68 10.23 -21.92
C LYS A 258 -5.09 11.43 -21.19
N GLN A 259 -5.12 11.40 -19.87
CA GLN A 259 -4.54 12.44 -19.01
C GLN A 259 -3.37 11.83 -18.23
N THR A 260 -2.22 12.49 -18.29
CA THR A 260 -0.98 12.04 -17.64
C THR A 260 -0.38 13.11 -16.74
N SER A 261 -0.95 14.31 -16.70
CA SER A 261 -0.52 15.40 -15.85
C SER A 261 -1.65 16.40 -15.61
N ASN A 262 -1.42 17.36 -14.70
CA ASN A 262 -2.34 18.46 -14.39
C ASN A 262 -3.73 17.96 -13.97
N PHE A 263 -3.76 17.00 -13.05
CA PHE A 263 -5.01 16.51 -12.49
C PHE A 263 -5.65 17.60 -11.60
N GLU A 264 -6.98 17.69 -11.61
CA GLU A 264 -7.72 18.77 -10.94
C GLU A 264 -7.59 18.76 -9.42
N ASP A 265 -7.32 17.58 -8.85
CA ASP A 265 -7.10 17.34 -7.42
C ASP A 265 -5.64 17.55 -7.00
N SER A 266 -4.75 17.97 -7.91
CA SER A 266 -3.35 18.31 -7.63
C SER A 266 -3.24 19.59 -6.79
N ALA A 267 -3.50 19.50 -5.48
CA ALA A 267 -3.48 20.65 -4.58
C ALA A 267 -2.08 21.04 -4.08
N CYS A 268 -1.12 20.11 -4.11
CA CYS A 268 0.23 20.37 -3.61
C CYS A 268 1.03 21.21 -4.63
N THR A 269 1.35 22.46 -4.29
CA THR A 269 2.15 23.37 -5.13
C THR A 269 3.63 23.44 -4.76
N ASP A 270 4.00 22.91 -3.58
CA ASP A 270 5.35 23.00 -3.02
C ASP A 270 6.00 21.62 -2.91
N GLY A 271 6.60 21.16 -4.01
CA GLY A 271 7.86 20.40 -4.06
C GLY A 271 7.89 18.95 -3.60
N ASP A 272 7.41 18.59 -2.41
CA ASP A 272 7.73 17.27 -1.82
C ASP A 272 6.63 16.20 -2.03
N PHE A 273 5.40 16.64 -2.31
CA PHE A 273 4.25 15.76 -2.60
C PHE A 273 3.63 16.02 -3.99
N GLU A 274 4.38 16.63 -4.90
CA GLU A 274 3.96 16.80 -6.29
C GLU A 274 4.22 15.50 -7.07
N ALA A 275 3.25 14.57 -7.09
CA ALA A 275 3.31 13.32 -7.86
C ALA A 275 2.42 13.33 -9.11
N ASP A 276 1.82 14.46 -9.46
CA ASP A 276 0.73 14.52 -10.44
C ASP A 276 1.21 14.67 -11.89
N ASN A 277 2.45 14.26 -12.18
CA ASN A 277 2.99 14.19 -13.54
C ASN A 277 3.56 12.80 -13.85
N TYR A 278 2.79 12.04 -14.61
CA TYR A 278 3.05 10.68 -15.06
C TYR A 278 3.51 10.63 -16.53
N SER A 279 3.81 11.78 -17.14
CA SER A 279 4.05 11.87 -18.59
C SER A 279 5.28 11.09 -19.05
N SER A 280 6.22 10.79 -18.15
CA SER A 280 7.41 9.97 -18.42
C SER A 280 7.23 8.47 -18.16
N GLU A 281 6.09 8.06 -17.58
CA GLU A 281 5.84 6.69 -17.13
C GLU A 281 4.69 5.97 -17.85
N THR A 282 4.18 6.53 -18.94
CA THR A 282 3.00 6.02 -19.65
C THR A 282 3.12 4.58 -20.12
N GLU A 283 4.35 4.10 -20.36
CA GLU A 283 4.62 2.73 -20.84
C GLU A 283 5.08 1.76 -19.73
N TRP A 284 5.29 2.23 -18.50
CA TRP A 284 5.91 1.40 -17.45
C TRP A 284 5.04 0.21 -17.04
N MET A 285 3.72 0.33 -17.19
CA MET A 285 2.77 -0.75 -16.90
C MET A 285 2.55 -1.70 -18.09
N MET A 286 3.02 -1.38 -19.30
CA MET A 286 2.85 -2.21 -20.51
C MET A 286 3.35 -3.65 -20.31
N PRO A 287 4.54 -3.92 -19.72
CA PRO A 287 5.03 -5.28 -19.55
C PRO A 287 4.10 -6.20 -18.73
N PHE A 288 3.34 -5.64 -17.78
CA PHE A 288 2.36 -6.41 -17.01
C PHE A 288 1.16 -6.82 -17.87
N TYR A 289 0.63 -5.89 -18.67
CA TYR A 289 -0.49 -6.15 -19.58
C TYR A 289 -0.13 -7.11 -20.72
N GLU A 290 1.12 -7.09 -21.19
CA GLU A 290 1.59 -8.00 -22.24
C GLU A 290 1.79 -9.44 -21.72
N SER A 291 2.23 -9.58 -20.47
CA SER A 291 2.59 -10.88 -19.89
C SER A 291 1.45 -11.56 -19.15
N TYR A 292 0.48 -10.79 -18.63
CA TYR A 292 -0.50 -11.27 -17.65
C TYR A 292 -1.93 -10.82 -17.94
N THR A 293 -2.88 -11.62 -17.47
CA THR A 293 -4.30 -11.28 -17.55
C THR A 293 -4.62 -10.24 -16.49
N ALA A 294 -5.10 -9.06 -16.91
CA ALA A 294 -5.56 -8.00 -16.02
C ALA A 294 -7.06 -8.17 -15.72
N ALA A 295 -7.48 -7.82 -14.50
CA ALA A 295 -8.90 -7.79 -14.14
C ALA A 295 -9.67 -6.80 -15.01
N ILE A 296 -9.07 -5.64 -15.29
CA ILE A 296 -9.57 -4.68 -16.28
C ILE A 296 -8.65 -4.78 -17.50
N PRO A 297 -9.09 -5.38 -18.62
CA PRO A 297 -8.27 -5.50 -19.82
C PRO A 297 -7.83 -4.14 -20.37
N LEU A 298 -6.62 -4.06 -20.93
CA LEU A 298 -6.07 -2.82 -21.47
C LEU A 298 -6.93 -2.22 -22.59
N GLU A 299 -7.52 -3.08 -23.44
CA GLU A 299 -8.42 -2.63 -24.51
C GLU A 299 -9.72 -2.03 -23.97
N GLU A 300 -10.27 -2.54 -22.85
CA GLU A 300 -11.43 -1.93 -22.19
C GLU A 300 -11.05 -0.57 -21.59
N PHE A 301 -9.90 -0.50 -20.91
CA PHE A 301 -9.39 0.76 -20.37
C PHE A 301 -9.20 1.82 -21.45
N LYS A 302 -8.61 1.44 -22.60
CA LYS A 302 -8.36 2.32 -23.74
C LYS A 302 -9.66 2.89 -24.34
N GLN A 303 -10.72 2.09 -24.39
CA GLN A 303 -12.03 2.54 -24.87
C GLN A 303 -12.65 3.58 -23.94
N ASN A 304 -12.55 3.37 -22.62
CA ASN A 304 -13.16 4.28 -21.65
C ASN A 304 -12.35 4.37 -20.34
N ASN A 305 -11.34 5.25 -20.29
CA ASN A 305 -10.51 5.41 -19.09
C ASN A 305 -11.36 5.70 -17.83
N SER A 306 -12.38 6.56 -17.92
CA SER A 306 -13.08 7.08 -16.74
C SER A 306 -13.94 6.06 -16.02
N LYS A 307 -14.42 5.02 -16.71
CA LYS A 307 -15.14 3.89 -16.11
C LYS A 307 -14.24 3.05 -15.17
N HIS A 308 -12.93 3.20 -15.29
CA HIS A 308 -11.95 2.36 -14.61
C HIS A 308 -11.01 3.14 -13.70
N PHE A 309 -11.22 4.44 -13.52
CA PHE A 309 -10.48 5.23 -12.55
C PHE A 309 -10.74 4.75 -11.12
N THR A 310 -9.68 4.78 -10.33
CA THR A 310 -9.65 4.26 -8.98
C THR A 310 -9.21 5.28 -7.95
N HIS A 311 -8.77 6.48 -8.32
CA HIS A 311 -8.21 7.41 -7.34
C HIS A 311 -8.57 8.87 -7.63
N THR A 312 -8.70 9.64 -6.54
CA THR A 312 -8.73 11.11 -6.51
C THR A 312 -8.55 11.57 -5.05
N THR A 313 -7.69 12.56 -4.81
CA THR A 313 -7.48 13.12 -3.46
C THR A 313 -8.53 14.16 -3.08
N ASP A 314 -9.19 14.80 -4.06
CA ASP A 314 -10.22 15.82 -3.82
C ASP A 314 -11.51 15.16 -3.34
N LYS A 315 -11.86 15.35 -2.06
CA LYS A 315 -13.09 14.82 -1.46
C LYS A 315 -14.38 15.14 -2.22
N ASN A 316 -14.42 16.24 -2.97
CA ASN A 316 -15.58 16.67 -3.77
C ASN A 316 -15.46 16.31 -5.25
N GLY A 317 -14.28 15.89 -5.69
CA GLY A 317 -13.99 15.49 -7.07
C GLY A 317 -14.45 14.05 -7.35
N TYR A 318 -14.67 13.76 -8.63
CA TYR A 318 -14.86 12.37 -9.08
C TYR A 318 -13.50 11.71 -9.34
N TRP A 319 -13.48 10.38 -9.43
CA TRP A 319 -12.28 9.62 -9.81
C TRP A 319 -11.68 10.19 -11.10
N ASN A 320 -10.36 10.36 -11.13
CA ASN A 320 -9.69 10.98 -12.28
C ASN A 320 -8.47 10.22 -12.82
N ARG A 321 -8.05 9.16 -12.13
CA ARG A 321 -6.94 8.30 -12.58
C ARG A 321 -7.11 6.87 -12.09
N LYS A 322 -6.47 5.92 -12.81
CA LYS A 322 -6.39 4.51 -12.43
C LYS A 322 -4.97 4.22 -11.94
N VAL A 323 -4.84 3.72 -10.71
CA VAL A 323 -3.54 3.36 -10.11
C VAL A 323 -3.57 2.01 -9.38
N ASP A 324 -4.76 1.44 -9.19
CA ASP A 324 -4.95 0.13 -8.57
C ASP A 324 -5.11 -0.96 -9.62
N TYR A 325 -4.60 -2.17 -9.35
CA TYR A 325 -4.59 -3.27 -10.32
C TYR A 325 -4.80 -4.64 -9.70
N LEU A 326 -5.27 -5.58 -10.53
CA LEU A 326 -5.25 -7.02 -10.29
C LEU A 326 -4.75 -7.71 -11.57
N PHE A 327 -3.73 -8.54 -11.45
CA PHE A 327 -3.11 -9.32 -12.53
C PHE A 327 -2.97 -10.79 -12.14
N THR A 328 -2.97 -11.69 -13.12
CA THR A 328 -2.73 -13.12 -12.93
C THR A 328 -2.08 -13.78 -14.14
N ASN A 329 -1.31 -14.85 -13.91
CA ASN A 329 -0.92 -15.82 -14.95
C ASN A 329 -1.85 -17.05 -15.02
N GLY A 330 -2.95 -17.04 -14.27
CA GLY A 330 -4.06 -17.98 -14.39
C GLY A 330 -5.20 -17.41 -15.23
N HIS A 331 -6.44 -17.70 -14.81
CA HIS A 331 -7.63 -17.36 -15.59
C HIS A 331 -8.61 -16.54 -14.76
N PHE A 332 -8.76 -15.25 -15.11
CA PHE A 332 -9.93 -14.50 -14.67
C PHE A 332 -11.14 -14.88 -15.53
N VAL A 333 -12.30 -14.99 -14.90
CA VAL A 333 -13.57 -15.22 -15.57
C VAL A 333 -13.85 -14.02 -16.47
N GLN A 334 -14.18 -14.28 -17.74
CA GLN A 334 -14.44 -13.25 -18.74
C GLN A 334 -15.51 -12.26 -18.25
N ASN A 335 -15.25 -10.97 -18.43
CA ASN A 335 -16.15 -9.86 -18.03
C ASN A 335 -16.51 -9.82 -16.53
N SER A 336 -15.75 -10.49 -15.65
CA SER A 336 -15.98 -10.43 -14.20
C SER A 336 -15.26 -9.29 -13.49
N GLY A 337 -14.31 -8.64 -14.15
CA GLY A 337 -13.56 -7.53 -13.61
C GLY A 337 -14.37 -6.25 -13.54
N ASN A 338 -14.36 -5.58 -12.39
CA ASN A 338 -15.10 -4.34 -12.20
C ASN A 338 -14.39 -3.38 -11.24
N THR A 339 -14.48 -2.08 -11.53
CA THR A 339 -14.07 -1.01 -10.61
C THR A 339 -15.31 -0.47 -9.92
N LEU A 340 -15.39 -0.57 -8.59
CA LEU A 340 -16.59 -0.19 -7.82
C LEU A 340 -16.55 1.30 -7.47
N GLN A 341 -16.80 2.14 -8.46
CA GLN A 341 -16.70 3.60 -8.36
C GLN A 341 -17.79 4.27 -7.50
N GLN A 342 -18.83 3.54 -7.10
CA GLN A 342 -19.96 4.09 -6.33
C GLN A 342 -19.64 4.32 -4.84
N TRP A 343 -18.48 3.90 -4.34
CA TRP A 343 -18.12 3.94 -2.91
C TRP A 343 -17.16 5.07 -2.55
N MET A 344 -17.32 6.23 -3.18
CA MET A 344 -16.51 7.44 -2.97
C MET A 344 -16.30 7.83 -1.50
N GLN A 345 -17.25 7.56 -0.60
CA GLN A 345 -17.13 7.99 0.80
C GLN A 345 -16.23 7.09 1.65
N ALA A 346 -15.98 5.86 1.21
CA ALA A 346 -15.30 4.86 2.02
C ALA A 346 -13.76 4.97 1.99
N SER A 347 -13.20 5.52 0.91
CA SER A 347 -11.76 5.73 0.71
C SER A 347 -11.54 6.72 -0.43
N ASP A 348 -10.33 7.27 -0.54
CA ASP A 348 -9.87 7.97 -1.74
C ASP A 348 -9.41 7.05 -2.87
N HIS A 349 -9.57 5.74 -2.67
CA HIS A 349 -9.50 4.75 -3.74
C HIS A 349 -10.82 4.00 -3.94
N ALA A 350 -11.16 3.70 -5.20
CA ALA A 350 -12.20 2.76 -5.57
C ALA A 350 -11.62 1.34 -5.67
N PRO A 351 -12.27 0.32 -5.09
CA PRO A 351 -11.75 -1.04 -5.17
C PRO A 351 -11.98 -1.66 -6.55
N ILE A 352 -11.13 -2.64 -6.87
CA ILE A 352 -11.29 -3.51 -8.04
C ILE A 352 -11.63 -4.91 -7.56
N VAL A 353 -12.61 -5.53 -8.21
CA VAL A 353 -13.02 -6.92 -7.99
C VAL A 353 -12.90 -7.74 -9.27
N VAL A 354 -12.64 -9.04 -9.14
CA VAL A 354 -12.63 -10.00 -10.25
C VAL A 354 -12.89 -11.41 -9.74
N ASN A 355 -13.46 -12.29 -10.58
CA ASN A 355 -13.54 -13.72 -10.26
C ASN A 355 -12.38 -14.46 -10.93
N TYR A 356 -11.61 -15.19 -10.14
CA TYR A 356 -10.53 -16.08 -10.59
C TYR A 356 -11.03 -17.51 -10.63
N LYS A 357 -10.77 -18.21 -11.73
CA LYS A 357 -11.05 -19.64 -11.84
C LYS A 357 -9.82 -20.42 -11.36
N PHE A 358 -10.02 -21.22 -10.31
CA PHE A 358 -8.98 -22.08 -9.74
C PHE A 358 -8.52 -23.11 -10.77
#